data_AF-A0AA88NJ76-F1
#
_entry.id   AF-A0AA88NJ76-F1
#
_cell.length_a   1.000
_cell.length_b   1.000
_cell.length_c   1.000
_cell.angle_alpha   90.00
_cell.angle_beta   90.00
_cell.angle_gamma   90.00
#
_symmetry.space_group_name_H-M   'P 1'
#
loop_
_entity.id
_entity.type
_entity.pdbx_description
1 polymer ?
#
loop_
_entity_poly.entity_id
_entity_poly.type
_entity_poly.pdbx_seq_one_letter_code
_entity_poly.pdbx_strand_id
1 'polypeptide(L)'
;MEPECERIQRVSDEKEQDQEGPDEEAMLWSIQEALERQTLQIGASACGATAVVDVLKALGVDVAPEEVDRCVQTRLRRNESPLPDYLLSWSEAGATHTQLIQGAEEASTGKVVGRFFHFHPRRLVKLVPWLASWIRKGAVPVATMNMQLAVPEGEEVPDAWHHQLIFGVTSNAVFMTNPLDVVSEKELHQRLCSKSVLLIRRDDVLQRLTPDCCLSSLSESPSDLRWKTLDVEGQVRQMDLEEEQEPDRPKLTHITIPAAYSSGITLFTQRHSENTLCGSTTPDVAN
;
A
#
# COMPACT_ATOMS: atom_id res chain seq x y z
N MET A 1 -40.05 14.58 -64.61
CA MET A 1 -41.16 13.78 -64.07
C MET A 1 -40.55 12.89 -63.00
N GLU A 2 -40.71 13.27 -61.73
CA GLU A 2 -40.68 12.30 -60.63
C GLU A 2 -41.99 11.49 -60.67
N PRO A 3 -42.05 10.31 -60.03
CA PRO A 3 -42.30 10.29 -58.58
C PRO A 3 -41.44 9.32 -57.75
N GLU A 4 -41.37 9.67 -56.47
CA GLU A 4 -40.89 8.97 -55.27
C GLU A 4 -41.42 7.54 -55.08
N CYS A 5 -40.66 6.70 -54.34
CA CYS A 5 -41.19 6.03 -53.13
C CYS A 5 -40.06 5.43 -52.27
N GLU A 6 -40.07 5.76 -50.98
CA GLU A 6 -39.16 5.35 -49.90
C GLU A 6 -39.09 3.83 -49.66
N ARG A 7 -37.94 3.34 -49.17
CA ARG A 7 -37.90 2.17 -48.26
C ARG A 7 -36.60 2.07 -47.44
N ILE A 8 -36.72 2.49 -46.18
CA ILE A 8 -36.40 1.77 -44.93
C ILE A 8 -34.95 1.23 -44.73
N GLN A 9 -34.31 1.84 -43.72
CA GLN A 9 -33.18 1.40 -42.89
C GLN A 9 -33.02 -0.12 -42.70
N ARG A 10 -31.78 -0.61 -42.80
CA ARG A 10 -31.15 -1.59 -41.90
C ARG A 10 -29.63 -1.42 -41.98
N VAL A 11 -29.08 -0.52 -41.16
CA VAL A 11 -27.68 -0.65 -40.73
C VAL A 11 -27.75 -1.51 -39.48
N SER A 12 -27.27 -2.74 -39.61
CA SER A 12 -27.09 -3.66 -38.50
C SER A 12 -26.01 -3.12 -37.58
N ASP A 13 -26.43 -2.58 -36.44
CA ASP A 13 -25.59 -2.41 -35.26
C ASP A 13 -25.04 -3.78 -34.88
N GLU A 14 -23.75 -3.99 -35.16
CA GLU A 14 -22.97 -5.07 -34.57
C GLU A 14 -22.89 -4.79 -33.08
N LYS A 15 -23.69 -5.55 -32.32
CA LYS A 15 -23.55 -5.66 -30.87
C LYS A 15 -22.14 -6.15 -30.57
N GLU A 16 -21.28 -5.25 -30.09
CA GLU A 16 -20.22 -5.60 -29.15
C GLU A 16 -20.90 -6.28 -27.95
N GLN A 17 -20.95 -7.61 -28.01
CA GLN A 17 -21.24 -8.42 -26.84
C GLN A 17 -19.95 -8.50 -26.05
N ASP A 18 -19.77 -7.57 -25.11
CA ASP A 18 -18.94 -7.81 -23.93
C ASP A 18 -19.53 -9.02 -23.21
N GLN A 19 -19.00 -10.20 -23.51
CA GLN A 19 -19.11 -11.34 -22.62
C GLN A 19 -18.17 -11.06 -21.45
N GLU A 20 -18.64 -10.31 -20.45
CA GLU A 20 -18.05 -10.32 -19.12
C GLU A 20 -18.13 -11.76 -18.58
N GLY A 21 -17.03 -12.50 -18.73
CA GLY A 21 -16.93 -13.86 -18.23
C GLY A 21 -16.89 -13.86 -16.69
N PRO A 22 -17.39 -14.92 -16.02
CA PRO A 22 -17.22 -15.14 -14.57
C PRO A 22 -15.75 -15.34 -14.12
N ASP A 23 -14.78 -15.22 -15.05
CA ASP A 23 -13.35 -15.48 -14.85
C ASP A 23 -12.56 -14.30 -14.28
N GLU A 24 -13.20 -13.19 -13.91
CA GLU A 24 -12.53 -12.03 -13.29
C GLU A 24 -12.81 -11.88 -11.80
N GLU A 25 -13.79 -12.62 -11.25
CA GLU A 25 -14.10 -12.57 -9.83
C GLU A 25 -13.35 -13.65 -9.04
N ALA A 26 -12.71 -13.26 -7.95
CA ALA A 26 -12.10 -14.20 -7.02
C ALA A 26 -12.14 -13.65 -5.60
N MET A 27 -12.67 -14.43 -4.67
CA MET A 27 -12.87 -14.02 -3.27
C MET A 27 -12.25 -15.07 -2.34
N LEU A 28 -11.48 -14.63 -1.35
CA LEU A 28 -11.05 -15.44 -0.21
C LEU A 28 -12.19 -15.60 0.81
N TRP A 29 -12.95 -14.53 1.00
CA TRP A 29 -14.09 -14.43 1.89
C TRP A 29 -15.23 -13.71 1.16
N SER A 30 -16.47 -14.09 1.45
CA SER A 30 -17.61 -13.22 1.15
C SER A 30 -17.49 -11.90 1.95
N ILE A 31 -18.22 -10.86 1.54
CA ILE A 31 -18.24 -9.58 2.27
C ILE A 31 -18.66 -9.78 3.73
N GLN A 32 -19.65 -10.65 3.97
CA GLN A 32 -20.11 -10.99 5.32
C GLN A 32 -19.02 -11.69 6.14
N GLU A 33 -18.32 -12.66 5.56
CA GLU A 33 -17.21 -13.32 6.22
C GLU A 33 -16.06 -12.36 6.51
N ALA A 34 -15.75 -11.43 5.59
CA ALA A 34 -14.72 -10.42 5.80
C ALA A 34 -15.10 -9.48 6.96
N LEU A 35 -16.36 -9.08 7.07
CA LEU A 35 -16.89 -8.31 8.21
C LEU A 35 -16.68 -9.03 9.54
N GLU A 36 -16.93 -10.34 9.58
CA GLU A 36 -16.83 -11.16 10.79
C GLU A 36 -15.40 -11.56 11.14
N ARG A 37 -14.54 -11.76 10.12
CA ARG A 37 -13.21 -12.35 10.29
C ARG A 37 -12.09 -11.33 10.34
N GLN A 38 -12.27 -10.14 9.76
CA GLN A 38 -11.24 -9.11 9.77
C GLN A 38 -10.80 -8.83 11.20
N THR A 39 -9.49 -8.68 11.37
CA THR A 39 -8.92 -8.28 12.65
C THR A 39 -8.93 -6.76 12.69
N LEU A 40 -9.60 -6.17 13.67
CA LEU A 40 -9.42 -4.75 13.95
C LEU A 40 -7.96 -4.52 14.37
N GLN A 41 -7.39 -3.40 13.93
CA GLN A 41 -5.97 -3.10 14.15
C GLN A 41 -5.55 -3.34 15.61
N ILE A 42 -4.57 -4.22 15.79
CA ILE A 42 -4.20 -4.78 17.12
C ILE A 42 -3.30 -3.85 17.96
N GLY A 43 -2.89 -2.71 17.40
CA GLY A 43 -2.02 -1.74 18.07
C GLY A 43 -1.66 -0.55 17.18
N ALA A 44 -1.01 0.47 17.76
CA ALA A 44 -0.53 1.62 17.01
C ALA A 44 0.51 1.19 15.96
N SER A 45 0.40 1.69 14.72
CA SER A 45 1.27 1.33 13.59
C SER A 45 1.28 -0.18 13.23
N ALA A 46 0.37 -0.99 13.79
CA ALA A 46 0.37 -2.45 13.66
C ALA A 46 -0.42 -2.98 12.44
N CYS A 47 -0.65 -2.15 11.41
CA CYS A 47 -1.37 -2.59 10.21
C CYS A 47 -0.74 -3.81 9.53
N GLY A 48 0.59 -3.88 9.52
CA GLY A 48 1.35 -5.02 9.01
C GLY A 48 1.09 -6.30 9.78
N ALA A 49 1.18 -6.26 11.11
CA ALA A 49 0.90 -7.42 11.96
C ALA A 49 -0.56 -7.85 11.87
N THR A 50 -1.50 -6.91 11.86
CA THR A 50 -2.93 -7.18 11.65
C THR A 50 -3.18 -7.86 10.30
N ALA A 51 -2.55 -7.39 9.21
CA ALA A 51 -2.66 -8.04 7.91
C ALA A 51 -2.11 -9.49 7.94
N VAL A 52 -1.02 -9.76 8.67
CA VAL A 52 -0.49 -11.13 8.83
C VAL A 52 -1.46 -12.01 9.63
N VAL A 53 -2.11 -11.50 10.68
CA VAL A 53 -3.17 -12.24 11.39
C VAL A 53 -4.28 -12.64 10.43
N ASP A 54 -4.76 -11.72 9.60
CA ASP A 54 -5.80 -12.01 8.61
C ASP A 54 -5.31 -13.01 7.54
N VAL A 55 -4.05 -12.93 7.12
CA VAL A 55 -3.42 -13.92 6.23
C VAL A 55 -3.46 -15.32 6.83
N LEU A 56 -3.02 -15.47 8.08
CA LEU A 56 -2.97 -16.77 8.75
C LEU A 56 -4.38 -17.35 8.91
N LYS A 57 -5.37 -16.51 9.30
CA LYS A 57 -6.79 -16.89 9.35
C LYS A 57 -7.31 -17.33 7.98
N ALA A 58 -7.00 -16.60 6.90
CA ALA A 58 -7.43 -16.92 5.54
C ALA A 58 -6.83 -18.26 5.06
N LEU A 59 -5.60 -18.55 5.47
CA LEU A 59 -4.91 -19.82 5.19
C LEU A 59 -5.28 -20.94 6.18
N GLY A 60 -6.20 -20.72 7.10
CA GLY A 60 -6.64 -21.75 8.08
C GLY A 60 -5.57 -22.12 9.11
N VAL A 61 -4.64 -21.21 9.42
CA VAL A 61 -3.61 -21.37 10.44
C VAL A 61 -3.99 -20.56 11.67
N ASP A 62 -4.28 -21.25 12.77
CA ASP A 62 -4.65 -20.62 14.03
C ASP A 62 -3.40 -20.21 14.82
N VAL A 63 -3.23 -18.90 15.00
CA VAL A 63 -2.13 -18.28 15.75
C VAL A 63 -2.68 -17.06 16.49
N ALA A 64 -2.29 -16.91 17.77
CA ALA A 64 -2.70 -15.77 18.59
C ALA A 64 -2.16 -14.45 17.98
N PRO A 65 -2.97 -13.36 17.94
CA PRO A 65 -2.51 -12.07 17.42
C PRO A 65 -1.24 -11.52 18.09
N GLU A 66 -1.06 -11.79 19.38
CA GLU A 66 0.11 -11.35 20.15
C GLU A 66 1.39 -12.06 19.71
N GLU A 67 1.27 -13.33 19.29
CA GLU A 67 2.38 -14.09 18.72
C GLU A 67 2.78 -13.50 17.36
N VAL A 68 1.80 -13.17 16.53
CA VAL A 68 2.03 -12.55 15.22
C VAL A 68 2.70 -11.19 15.36
N ASP A 69 2.21 -10.33 16.26
CA ASP A 69 2.80 -8.99 16.47
C ASP A 69 4.26 -9.09 16.94
N ARG A 70 4.55 -10.04 17.84
CA ARG A 70 5.92 -10.32 18.29
C ARG A 70 6.83 -10.75 17.14
N CYS A 71 6.35 -11.60 16.24
CA CYS A 71 7.11 -12.09 15.09
C CYS A 71 7.29 -11.03 13.99
N VAL A 72 6.31 -10.15 13.76
CA VAL A 72 6.40 -9.10 12.73
C VAL A 72 7.32 -7.94 13.18
N GLN A 73 7.47 -7.72 14.49
CA GLN A 73 8.35 -6.70 15.06
C GLN A 73 8.01 -5.29 14.57
N THR A 74 6.74 -4.90 14.72
CA THR A 74 6.23 -3.57 14.38
C THR A 74 7.03 -2.47 15.10
N ARG A 75 7.55 -1.49 14.36
CA ARG A 75 8.24 -0.33 14.92
C ARG A 75 7.26 0.81 15.20
N LEU A 76 7.37 1.44 16.37
CA LEU A 76 6.47 2.50 16.78
C LEU A 76 6.98 3.88 16.37
N ARG A 77 6.04 4.77 16.01
CA ARG A 77 6.30 6.20 15.82
C ARG A 77 6.61 6.86 17.16
N ARG A 78 7.58 7.77 17.18
CA ARG A 78 7.90 8.59 18.36
C ARG A 78 7.31 9.98 18.23
N ASN A 79 5.98 10.09 18.38
CA ASN A 79 5.21 11.32 18.12
C ASN A 79 5.59 12.51 19.03
N GLU A 80 6.07 12.21 20.23
CA GLU A 80 6.44 13.21 21.25
C GLU A 80 7.94 13.57 21.24
N SER A 81 8.71 13.06 20.26
CA SER A 81 10.15 13.34 20.18
C SER A 81 10.45 14.65 19.45
N PRO A 82 11.64 15.24 19.71
CA PRO A 82 12.14 16.36 18.90
C PRO A 82 12.21 16.01 17.42
N LEU A 83 12.19 17.03 16.56
CA LEU A 83 12.03 16.85 15.12
C LEU A 83 12.94 15.79 14.49
N PRO A 84 14.26 15.73 14.76
CA PRO A 84 15.11 14.72 14.15
C PRO A 84 14.69 13.28 14.51
N ASP A 85 14.44 13.02 15.79
CA ASP A 85 14.04 11.69 16.28
C ASP A 85 12.62 11.30 15.84
N TYR A 86 11.74 12.29 15.72
CA TYR A 86 10.41 12.13 15.14
C TYR A 86 10.52 11.67 13.68
N LEU A 87 11.23 12.41 12.83
CA LEU A 87 11.36 12.09 11.40
C LEU A 87 12.06 10.73 11.19
N LEU A 88 13.12 10.45 11.93
CA LEU A 88 13.82 9.16 11.86
C LEU A 88 12.89 8.00 12.26
N SER A 89 12.13 8.16 13.35
CA SER A 89 11.18 7.11 13.76
C SER A 89 10.09 6.88 12.73
N TRP A 90 9.61 7.93 12.08
CA TRP A 90 8.57 7.85 11.05
C TRP A 90 9.07 7.20 9.76
N SER A 91 10.32 7.43 9.39
CA SER A 91 10.96 6.76 8.26
C SER A 91 10.99 5.23 8.40
N GLU A 92 11.05 4.74 9.64
CA GLU A 92 11.18 3.32 9.97
C GLU A 92 9.91 2.69 10.56
N ALA A 93 8.88 3.49 10.89
CA ALA A 93 7.70 3.03 11.62
C ALA A 93 6.84 2.01 10.85
N GLY A 94 6.19 1.14 11.61
CA GLY A 94 5.38 0.00 11.19
C GLY A 94 6.24 -1.20 10.81
N ALA A 95 5.89 -1.90 9.73
CA ALA A 95 6.56 -3.14 9.32
C ALA A 95 6.81 -3.17 7.81
N THR A 96 7.95 -3.71 7.39
CA THR A 96 8.30 -3.90 5.97
C THR A 96 7.70 -5.20 5.42
N HIS A 97 7.59 -5.33 4.09
CA HIS A 97 7.15 -6.59 3.48
C HIS A 97 8.02 -7.79 3.87
N THR A 98 9.33 -7.59 4.08
CA THR A 98 10.24 -8.63 4.58
C THR A 98 9.85 -9.08 5.99
N GLN A 99 9.56 -8.13 6.88
CA GLN A 99 9.07 -8.44 8.23
C GLN A 99 7.71 -9.13 8.21
N LEU A 100 6.82 -8.77 7.29
CA LEU A 100 5.55 -9.48 7.09
C LEU A 100 5.78 -10.94 6.67
N ILE A 101 6.67 -11.18 5.69
CA ILE A 101 7.00 -12.53 5.21
C ILE A 101 7.63 -13.38 6.32
N GLN A 102 8.66 -12.84 6.96
CA GLN A 102 9.37 -13.52 8.05
C GLN A 102 8.44 -13.75 9.25
N GLY A 103 7.66 -12.74 9.62
CA GLY A 103 6.71 -12.84 10.73
C GLY A 103 5.64 -13.89 10.50
N ALA A 104 5.09 -13.98 9.28
CA ALA A 104 4.14 -15.04 8.92
C ALA A 104 4.79 -16.44 8.93
N GLU A 105 6.03 -16.55 8.44
CA GLU A 105 6.77 -17.82 8.46
C GLU A 105 7.06 -18.28 9.89
N GLU A 106 7.59 -17.40 10.74
CA GLU A 106 7.91 -17.69 12.14
C GLU A 106 6.66 -18.03 12.95
N ALA A 107 5.64 -17.18 12.91
CA ALA A 107 4.40 -17.36 13.66
C ALA A 107 3.65 -18.63 13.25
N SER A 108 3.75 -19.03 11.97
CA SER A 108 3.14 -20.26 11.46
C SER A 108 4.04 -21.51 11.59
N THR A 109 5.20 -21.42 12.23
CA THR A 109 6.19 -22.50 12.34
C THR A 109 6.63 -23.07 10.98
N GLY A 110 6.75 -22.20 9.98
CA GLY A 110 7.17 -22.54 8.63
C GLY A 110 6.06 -23.09 7.72
N LYS A 111 4.80 -23.04 8.13
CA LYS A 111 3.66 -23.52 7.32
C LYS A 111 3.26 -22.54 6.22
N VAL A 112 3.44 -21.24 6.46
CA VAL A 112 3.12 -20.17 5.51
C VAL A 112 4.42 -19.56 5.00
N VAL A 113 4.46 -19.31 3.70
CA VAL A 113 5.55 -18.61 3.03
C VAL A 113 5.00 -17.44 2.24
N GLY A 114 5.81 -16.41 2.03
CA GLY A 114 5.43 -15.23 1.28
C GLY A 114 6.44 -14.87 0.19
N ARG A 115 5.96 -14.21 -0.86
CA ARG A 115 6.81 -13.59 -1.89
C ARG A 115 6.31 -12.19 -2.20
N PHE A 116 7.22 -11.23 -2.20
CA PHE A 116 6.92 -9.84 -2.53
C PHE A 116 7.11 -9.55 -4.01
N PHE A 117 6.20 -8.76 -4.57
CA PHE A 117 6.22 -8.27 -5.95
C PHE A 117 6.21 -6.75 -5.92
N HIS A 118 7.31 -6.11 -6.34
CA HIS A 118 7.40 -4.66 -6.43
C HIS A 118 6.52 -4.10 -7.54
N PHE A 119 5.79 -3.03 -7.26
CA PHE A 119 4.99 -2.30 -8.26
C PHE A 119 5.58 -0.93 -8.62
N HIS A 120 6.71 -0.56 -7.99
CA HIS A 120 7.57 0.54 -8.39
C HIS A 120 8.93 0.01 -8.89
N PRO A 121 9.50 0.52 -10.01
CA PRO A 121 8.84 1.38 -11.00
C PRO A 121 7.61 0.70 -11.62
N ARG A 122 6.79 1.49 -12.34
CA ARG A 122 5.49 1.06 -12.86
C ARG A 122 5.58 -0.28 -13.60
N ARG A 123 4.59 -1.14 -13.35
CA ARG A 123 4.50 -2.48 -13.97
C ARG A 123 3.42 -2.54 -15.04
N LEU A 124 3.68 -3.32 -16.08
CA LEU A 124 2.72 -3.67 -17.13
C LEU A 124 1.96 -4.94 -16.70
N VAL A 125 0.91 -4.74 -15.91
CA VAL A 125 0.07 -5.82 -15.41
C VAL A 125 -1.38 -5.37 -15.40
N LYS A 126 -2.29 -6.27 -15.78
CA LYS A 126 -3.71 -6.14 -15.46
C LYS A 126 -3.88 -6.70 -14.06
N LEU A 127 -3.96 -5.81 -13.07
CA LEU A 127 -3.87 -6.14 -11.66
C LEU A 127 -5.03 -7.02 -11.20
N VAL A 128 -6.27 -6.73 -11.62
CA VAL A 128 -7.45 -7.53 -11.24
C VAL A 128 -7.33 -8.97 -11.74
N PRO A 129 -7.13 -9.26 -13.04
CA PRO A 129 -6.93 -10.64 -13.52
C PRO A 129 -5.72 -11.34 -12.89
N TRP A 130 -4.64 -10.60 -12.61
CA TRP A 130 -3.45 -11.15 -11.96
C TRP A 130 -3.75 -11.57 -10.51
N LEU A 131 -4.40 -10.71 -9.73
CA LEU A 131 -4.86 -11.02 -8.37
C LEU A 131 -5.84 -12.20 -8.36
N ALA A 132 -6.81 -12.20 -9.28
CA ALA A 132 -7.80 -13.26 -9.38
C ALA A 132 -7.15 -14.63 -9.63
N SER A 133 -6.15 -14.69 -10.52
CA SER A 133 -5.37 -15.90 -10.74
C SER A 133 -4.69 -16.42 -9.47
N TRP A 134 -4.22 -15.54 -8.59
CA TRP A 134 -3.51 -15.93 -7.38
C TRP A 134 -4.46 -16.38 -6.28
N ILE A 135 -5.54 -15.63 -6.07
CA ILE A 135 -6.58 -15.96 -5.11
C ILE A 135 -7.16 -17.35 -5.42
N ARG A 136 -7.47 -17.65 -6.68
CA ARG A 136 -7.96 -18.99 -7.10
C ARG A 136 -6.95 -20.11 -6.88
N LYS A 137 -5.66 -19.80 -6.90
CA LYS A 137 -4.57 -20.74 -6.59
C LYS A 137 -4.35 -20.92 -5.08
N GLY A 138 -5.18 -20.29 -4.25
CA GLY A 138 -5.11 -20.34 -2.79
C GLY A 138 -4.10 -19.37 -2.18
N ALA A 139 -3.62 -18.38 -2.93
CA ALA A 139 -2.74 -17.35 -2.39
C ALA A 139 -3.55 -16.23 -1.73
N VAL A 140 -2.99 -15.65 -0.67
CA VAL A 140 -3.56 -14.52 0.05
C VAL A 140 -2.72 -13.26 -0.22
N PRO A 141 -3.25 -12.29 -0.98
CA PRO A 141 -2.56 -11.05 -1.28
C PRO A 141 -2.66 -10.03 -0.15
N VAL A 142 -1.54 -9.37 0.16
CA VAL A 142 -1.46 -8.18 1.00
C VAL A 142 -0.84 -7.05 0.20
N ALA A 143 -1.56 -5.94 0.04
CA ALA A 143 -1.08 -4.73 -0.60
C ALA A 143 -0.29 -3.88 0.40
N THR A 144 0.92 -3.47 0.01
CA THR A 144 1.70 -2.43 0.69
C THR A 144 1.61 -1.16 -0.13
N MET A 145 0.88 -0.18 0.39
CA MET A 145 0.41 0.99 -0.35
C MET A 145 0.88 2.30 0.27
N ASN A 146 1.15 3.29 -0.57
CA ASN A 146 1.30 4.67 -0.11
C ASN A 146 -0.06 5.37 -0.21
N MET A 147 -0.67 5.68 0.94
CA MET A 147 -1.99 6.32 1.01
C MET A 147 -1.96 7.81 0.66
N GLN A 148 -0.76 8.38 0.47
CA GLN A 148 -0.55 9.77 0.03
C GLN A 148 -0.77 9.95 -1.47
N LEU A 149 -1.02 8.85 -2.19
CA LEU A 149 -1.33 8.85 -3.61
C LEU A 149 -2.81 8.55 -3.84
N ALA A 150 -3.31 9.02 -4.98
CA ALA A 150 -4.71 8.91 -5.36
C ALA A 150 -5.67 9.53 -4.32
N VAL A 151 -5.24 10.62 -3.67
CA VAL A 151 -6.08 11.43 -2.78
C VAL A 151 -6.91 12.38 -3.65
N PRO A 152 -8.25 12.42 -3.50
CA PRO A 152 -9.10 13.36 -4.23
C PRO A 152 -8.70 14.82 -3.98
N GLU A 153 -8.95 15.68 -4.98
CA GLU A 153 -8.63 17.10 -4.86
C GLU A 153 -9.43 17.75 -3.71
N GLY A 154 -8.74 18.51 -2.86
CA GLY A 154 -9.34 19.17 -1.70
C GLY A 154 -9.44 18.29 -0.46
N GLU A 155 -9.15 16.98 -0.55
CA GLU A 155 -9.07 16.11 0.61
C GLU A 155 -7.70 16.17 1.29
N GLU A 156 -7.70 15.87 2.58
CA GLU A 156 -6.49 15.85 3.39
C GLU A 156 -5.61 14.65 3.03
N VAL A 157 -4.33 14.89 2.76
CA VAL A 157 -3.38 13.82 2.44
C VAL A 157 -3.13 12.96 3.70
N PRO A 158 -3.38 11.63 3.64
CA PRO A 158 -3.10 10.74 4.75
C PRO A 158 -1.61 10.70 5.08
N ASP A 159 -1.23 10.55 6.34
CA ASP A 159 0.15 10.54 6.81
C ASP A 159 0.70 9.09 6.92
N ALA A 160 0.38 8.23 5.95
CA ALA A 160 0.60 6.79 6.12
C ALA A 160 0.98 6.01 4.85
N TRP A 161 1.88 5.04 5.06
CA TRP A 161 1.88 3.79 4.33
C TRP A 161 0.99 2.79 5.04
N HIS A 162 0.36 1.89 4.28
CA HIS A 162 -0.58 0.93 4.86
C HIS A 162 -0.40 -0.47 4.27
N HIS A 163 -0.68 -1.48 5.10
CA HIS A 163 -0.79 -2.87 4.69
C HIS A 163 -2.25 -3.31 4.81
N GLN A 164 -2.81 -3.78 3.71
CA GLN A 164 -4.18 -4.30 3.70
C GLN A 164 -4.24 -5.63 2.97
N LEU A 165 -4.89 -6.61 3.58
CA LEU A 165 -5.20 -7.86 2.92
C LEU A 165 -6.25 -7.58 1.84
N ILE A 166 -6.00 -8.06 0.62
CA ILE A 166 -6.98 -8.07 -0.46
C ILE A 166 -7.74 -9.39 -0.34
N PHE A 167 -9.00 -9.31 0.11
CA PHE A 167 -9.84 -10.50 0.29
C PHE A 167 -10.65 -10.84 -0.96
N GLY A 168 -10.69 -9.95 -1.95
CA GLY A 168 -11.48 -10.16 -3.14
C GLY A 168 -11.16 -9.21 -4.29
N VAL A 169 -11.47 -9.64 -5.50
CA VAL A 169 -11.48 -8.81 -6.71
C VAL A 169 -12.68 -9.15 -7.58
N THR A 170 -13.20 -8.13 -8.27
CA THR A 170 -14.17 -8.22 -9.37
C THR A 170 -13.68 -7.38 -10.54
N SER A 171 -14.38 -7.40 -11.68
CA SER A 171 -14.01 -6.67 -12.89
C SER A 171 -13.73 -5.17 -12.68
N ASN A 172 -14.35 -4.56 -11.66
CA ASN A 172 -14.25 -3.11 -11.42
C ASN A 172 -13.76 -2.72 -10.02
N ALA A 173 -13.52 -3.69 -9.13
CA ALA A 173 -13.24 -3.39 -7.73
C ALA A 173 -12.23 -4.36 -7.09
N VAL A 174 -11.46 -3.82 -6.15
CA VAL A 174 -10.59 -4.59 -5.26
C VAL A 174 -11.08 -4.38 -3.83
N PHE A 175 -11.32 -5.49 -3.15
CA PHE A 175 -11.89 -5.53 -1.80
C PHE A 175 -10.79 -5.83 -0.79
N MET A 176 -10.67 -5.00 0.23
CA MET A 176 -9.58 -5.05 1.22
C MET A 176 -10.12 -5.04 2.64
N THR A 177 -9.36 -5.58 3.60
CA THR A 177 -9.66 -5.51 5.04
C THR A 177 -8.72 -4.58 5.81
N ASN A 178 -9.12 -4.28 7.04
CA ASN A 178 -8.40 -3.44 8.01
C ASN A 178 -8.08 -2.00 7.52
N PRO A 179 -9.10 -1.12 7.39
CA PRO A 179 -10.54 -1.39 7.49
C PRO A 179 -11.08 -2.04 6.21
N LEU A 180 -12.36 -2.46 6.24
CA LEU A 180 -13.04 -2.83 5.00
C LEU A 180 -13.06 -1.65 4.04
N ASP A 181 -12.55 -1.90 2.83
CA ASP A 181 -12.43 -0.88 1.80
C ASP A 181 -12.66 -1.50 0.43
N VAL A 182 -13.13 -0.67 -0.50
CA VAL A 182 -13.41 -1.04 -1.89
C VAL A 182 -12.88 0.06 -2.78
N VAL A 183 -11.85 -0.27 -3.56
CA VAL A 183 -11.16 0.69 -4.44
C VAL A 183 -11.21 0.23 -5.89
N SER A 184 -11.10 1.20 -6.81
CA SER A 184 -10.93 0.88 -8.23
C SER A 184 -9.53 0.33 -8.51
N GLU A 185 -9.39 -0.47 -9.56
CA GLU A 185 -8.08 -0.96 -10.02
C GLU A 185 -7.10 0.19 -10.30
N LYS A 186 -7.60 1.29 -10.91
CA LYS A 186 -6.82 2.48 -11.23
C LYS A 186 -6.24 3.16 -9.99
N GLU A 187 -7.08 3.35 -8.96
CA GLU A 187 -6.69 3.97 -7.69
C GLU A 187 -5.66 3.10 -6.96
N LEU A 188 -5.92 1.79 -6.87
CA LEU A 188 -4.98 0.85 -6.27
C LEU A 188 -3.63 0.84 -7.00
N HIS A 189 -3.63 0.87 -8.33
CA HIS A 189 -2.41 0.94 -9.11
C HIS A 189 -1.56 2.18 -8.81
N GLN A 190 -2.20 3.34 -8.60
CA GLN A 190 -1.50 4.56 -8.22
C GLN A 190 -0.85 4.41 -6.84
N ARG A 191 -1.58 3.87 -5.85
CA ARG A 191 -1.07 3.64 -4.49
C ARG A 191 0.04 2.58 -4.43
N LEU A 192 -0.02 1.57 -5.29
CA LEU A 192 0.99 0.51 -5.42
C LEU A 192 2.23 0.93 -6.21
N CYS A 193 2.21 2.04 -6.94
CA CYS A 193 3.34 2.51 -7.74
C CYS A 193 3.94 3.80 -7.14
N SER A 194 4.55 3.68 -5.96
CA SER A 194 5.17 4.80 -5.25
C SER A 194 6.65 4.57 -4.99
N LYS A 195 7.43 5.65 -5.03
CA LYS A 195 8.79 5.63 -4.47
C LYS A 195 8.68 5.37 -2.97
N SER A 196 9.72 4.79 -2.37
CA SER A 196 9.83 4.58 -0.92
C SER A 196 10.08 5.88 -0.16
N VAL A 197 9.09 6.77 -0.15
CA VAL A 197 9.09 8.09 0.51
C VAL A 197 7.80 8.31 1.29
N LEU A 198 7.84 9.22 2.25
CA LEU A 198 6.69 9.63 3.05
C LEU A 198 6.67 11.17 3.15
N LEU A 199 5.50 11.76 2.94
CA LEU A 199 5.27 13.18 3.17
C LEU A 199 4.94 13.41 4.64
N ILE A 200 5.57 14.42 5.24
CA ILE A 200 5.31 14.88 6.62
C ILE A 200 4.76 16.29 6.54
N ARG A 201 3.66 16.55 7.25
CA ARG A 201 2.92 17.81 7.22
C ARG A 201 3.73 18.96 7.80
N ARG A 202 3.52 20.16 7.28
CA ARG A 202 4.13 21.41 7.78
C ARG A 202 3.92 21.59 9.27
N ASP A 203 2.69 21.45 9.74
CA ASP A 203 2.35 21.68 11.14
C ASP A 203 3.10 20.73 12.08
N ASP A 204 3.26 19.46 11.66
CA ASP A 204 4.01 18.46 12.42
C ASP A 204 5.51 18.79 12.53
N VAL A 205 6.07 19.36 11.46
CA VAL A 205 7.47 19.79 11.41
C VAL A 205 7.66 21.03 12.29
N LEU A 206 6.86 22.07 12.06
CA LEU A 206 7.00 23.37 12.74
C LEU A 206 6.71 23.27 14.24
N GLN A 207 5.73 22.46 14.65
CA GLN A 207 5.43 22.25 16.07
C GLN A 207 6.62 21.65 16.84
N ARG A 208 7.48 20.88 16.15
CA ARG A 208 8.60 20.15 16.75
C ARG A 208 9.96 20.79 16.48
N LEU A 209 9.99 21.86 15.68
CA LEU A 209 11.21 22.59 15.38
C LEU A 209 11.52 23.55 16.53
N THR A 210 12.61 23.29 17.25
CA THR A 210 13.09 24.14 18.32
C THR A 210 14.45 24.76 17.96
N PRO A 211 14.82 25.95 18.51
CA PRO A 211 16.09 26.61 18.17
C PRO A 211 17.36 25.78 18.48
N ASP A 212 17.25 24.82 19.39
CA ASP A 212 18.31 23.89 19.80
C ASP A 212 18.31 22.58 18.99
N CYS A 213 17.38 22.38 18.06
CA CYS A 213 17.34 21.19 17.21
C CYS A 213 18.56 21.11 16.29
N CYS A 214 19.41 20.10 16.50
CA CYS A 214 20.52 19.81 15.61
C CYS A 214 20.06 19.00 14.39
N LEU A 215 19.75 19.70 13.29
CA LEU A 215 19.30 19.08 12.04
C LEU A 215 20.39 18.31 11.28
N SER A 216 21.68 18.55 11.57
CA SER A 216 22.77 17.85 10.90
C SER A 216 22.73 16.34 11.11
N SER A 217 22.12 15.88 12.22
CA SER A 217 21.87 14.46 12.50
C SER A 217 21.04 13.76 11.41
N LEU A 218 20.16 14.49 10.69
CA LEU A 218 19.39 13.95 9.57
C LEU A 218 20.28 13.68 8.35
N SER A 219 21.21 14.59 8.07
CA SER A 219 22.14 14.53 6.93
C SER A 219 23.33 13.61 7.19
N GLU A 220 23.71 13.45 8.45
CA GLU A 220 24.84 12.63 8.91
C GLU A 220 24.45 11.17 9.17
N SER A 221 23.16 10.82 9.11
CA SER A 221 22.67 9.44 9.31
C SER A 221 23.34 8.50 8.30
N PRO A 222 24.29 7.64 8.72
CA PRO A 222 25.12 6.87 7.79
C PRO A 222 24.39 5.63 7.25
N SER A 223 23.22 5.28 7.81
CA SER A 223 22.47 4.07 7.48
C SER A 223 21.61 4.20 6.22
N ASP A 224 21.20 5.41 5.83
CA ASP A 224 20.36 5.62 4.65
C ASP A 224 20.73 6.91 3.89
N LEU A 225 21.45 6.75 2.77
CA LEU A 225 21.88 7.85 1.91
C LEU A 225 20.71 8.66 1.30
N ARG A 226 19.48 8.12 1.32
CA ARG A 226 18.30 8.82 0.78
C ARG A 226 17.98 10.10 1.54
N TRP A 227 18.31 10.21 2.83
CA TRP A 227 18.14 11.45 3.59
C TRP A 227 18.89 12.62 2.94
N LYS A 228 20.14 12.35 2.54
CA LYS A 228 20.97 13.33 1.82
C LYS A 228 20.47 13.56 0.39
N THR A 229 20.07 12.51 -0.33
CA THR A 229 19.55 12.63 -1.71
C THR A 229 18.27 13.45 -1.77
N LEU A 230 17.40 13.35 -0.76
CA LEU A 230 16.17 14.12 -0.65
C LEU A 230 16.39 15.51 -0.04
N ASP A 231 17.59 15.82 0.44
CA ASP A 231 17.90 17.07 1.14
C ASP A 231 16.87 17.42 2.21
N VAL A 232 16.58 16.47 3.10
CA VAL A 232 15.53 16.64 4.13
C VAL A 232 15.84 17.83 5.05
N GLU A 233 17.12 18.00 5.41
CA GLU A 233 17.56 19.16 6.18
C GLU A 233 17.27 20.48 5.44
N GLY A 234 17.60 20.58 4.14
CA GLY A 234 17.29 21.75 3.33
C GLY A 234 15.79 22.03 3.24
N GLN A 235 14.95 21.00 3.10
CA GLN A 235 13.49 21.13 3.11
C GLN A 235 12.97 21.72 4.43
N VAL A 236 13.48 21.25 5.58
CA VAL A 236 13.10 21.77 6.91
C VAL A 236 13.53 23.23 7.06
N ARG A 237 14.77 23.57 6.69
CA ARG A 237 15.28 24.94 6.76
C ARG A 237 14.47 25.90 5.88
N GLN A 238 14.11 25.45 4.68
CA GLN A 238 13.26 26.22 3.78
C GLN A 238 11.87 26.46 4.40
N MET A 239 11.29 25.44 5.03
CA MET A 239 9.99 25.53 5.70
C MET A 239 10.00 26.54 6.86
N ASP A 240 11.07 26.56 7.65
CA ASP A 240 11.31 27.53 8.73
C ASP A 240 11.45 28.97 8.21
N LEU A 241 12.27 29.16 7.17
CA LEU A 241 12.45 30.47 6.52
C LEU A 241 11.16 31.03 5.90
N GLU A 242 10.20 30.18 5.56
CA GLU A 242 8.89 30.61 5.05
C GLU A 242 7.98 31.18 6.16
N GLU A 243 8.26 30.94 7.44
CA GLU A 243 7.51 31.56 8.55
C GLU A 243 7.83 33.04 8.71
N GLU A 244 9.02 33.48 8.29
CA GLU A 244 9.43 34.89 8.30
C GLU A 244 9.01 35.65 7.04
N GLN A 245 8.47 34.97 6.02
CA GLN A 245 8.08 35.56 4.74
C GLN A 245 6.61 35.98 4.69
N GLU A 246 6.31 36.95 3.82
CA GLU A 246 4.96 37.47 3.57
C GLU A 246 3.97 36.34 3.19
N PRO A 247 2.71 36.40 3.66
CA PRO A 247 1.72 35.33 3.52
C PRO A 247 1.27 35.04 2.07
N ASP A 248 1.53 35.94 1.13
CA ASP A 248 1.08 35.81 -0.28
C ASP A 248 1.94 34.86 -1.13
N ARG A 249 3.02 34.28 -0.58
CA ARG A 249 3.84 33.29 -1.29
C ARG A 249 3.34 31.86 -1.05
N PRO A 250 3.30 31.00 -2.08
CA PRO A 250 3.03 29.58 -1.89
C PRO A 250 4.07 28.97 -0.94
N LYS A 251 3.60 28.41 0.18
CA LYS A 251 4.44 27.74 1.18
C LYS A 251 4.51 26.24 0.93
N LEU A 252 5.61 25.61 1.35
CA LEU A 252 5.71 24.16 1.40
C LEU A 252 4.70 23.62 2.42
N THR A 253 3.80 22.75 1.96
CA THR A 253 2.79 22.10 2.81
C THR A 253 3.32 20.83 3.47
N HIS A 254 4.35 20.21 2.87
CA HIS A 254 4.96 18.97 3.36
C HIS A 254 6.47 18.95 3.07
N ILE A 255 7.21 18.22 3.89
CA ILE A 255 8.55 17.73 3.54
C ILE A 255 8.46 16.25 3.10
N THR A 256 9.43 15.80 2.31
CA THR A 256 9.54 14.40 1.88
C THR A 256 10.71 13.73 2.58
N ILE A 257 10.44 12.64 3.31
CA ILE A 257 11.46 11.80 3.96
C ILE A 257 11.53 10.41 3.31
N PRO A 258 12.64 9.66 3.48
CA PRO A 258 12.68 8.25 3.10
C PRO A 258 11.64 7.45 3.89
N ALA A 259 11.09 6.40 3.28
CA ALA A 259 10.27 5.40 3.96
C ALA A 259 10.92 4.01 3.85
N ALA A 260 10.78 3.18 4.88
CA ALA A 260 11.23 1.78 4.87
C ALA A 260 10.36 0.88 3.97
N TYR A 261 9.15 1.33 3.63
CA TYR A 261 8.21 0.59 2.79
C TYR A 261 8.66 0.54 1.33
N SER A 262 8.30 -0.55 0.65
CA SER A 262 8.32 -0.65 -0.80
C SER A 262 6.89 -0.91 -1.26
N SER A 263 6.43 -0.20 -2.30
CA SER A 263 5.08 -0.39 -2.80
C SER A 263 4.98 -1.66 -3.65
N GLY A 264 3.94 -2.45 -3.40
CA GLY A 264 3.78 -3.74 -4.05
C GLY A 264 2.83 -4.68 -3.34
N ILE A 265 2.84 -5.93 -3.75
CA ILE A 265 1.94 -6.97 -3.24
C ILE A 265 2.78 -8.11 -2.70
N THR A 266 2.49 -8.51 -1.46
CA THR A 266 3.00 -9.75 -0.88
C THR A 266 1.95 -10.84 -1.09
N LEU A 267 2.33 -11.94 -1.73
CA LEU A 267 1.48 -13.12 -1.86
C LEU A 267 1.91 -14.17 -0.84
N PHE A 268 0.97 -14.63 -0.03
CA PHE A 268 1.19 -15.69 0.95
C PHE A 268 0.52 -16.99 0.52
N THR A 269 1.17 -18.12 0.75
CA THR A 269 0.59 -19.45 0.49
C THR A 269 0.98 -20.42 1.61
N GLN A 270 0.24 -21.52 1.73
CA GLN A 270 0.76 -22.67 2.49
C GLN A 270 1.95 -23.28 1.72
N ARG A 271 2.97 -23.72 2.46
CA ARG A 271 4.20 -24.32 1.89
C ARG A 271 3.95 -25.65 1.16
N HIS A 272 2.92 -26.40 1.57
CA HIS A 272 2.57 -27.71 0.99
C HIS A 272 1.62 -27.63 -0.21
N SER A 273 1.14 -26.43 -0.57
CA SER A 273 0.39 -26.25 -1.81
C SER A 273 1.34 -26.43 -2.99
N GLU A 274 1.03 -27.35 -3.91
CA GLU A 274 1.85 -27.67 -5.11
C GLU A 274 2.11 -26.45 -6.02
N ASN A 275 1.45 -25.32 -5.76
CA ASN A 275 1.71 -24.00 -6.33
C ASN A 275 2.95 -23.35 -5.67
N THR A 276 4.14 -23.87 -5.95
CA THR A 276 5.37 -23.20 -5.50
C THR A 276 5.42 -21.80 -6.13
N LEU A 277 5.50 -20.76 -5.29
CA LEU A 277 5.73 -19.35 -5.68
C LEU A 277 6.97 -19.14 -6.58
N CYS A 278 7.72 -20.19 -6.91
CA CYS A 278 8.85 -20.22 -7.85
C CYS A 278 8.47 -20.11 -9.33
N GLY A 279 7.23 -20.41 -9.74
CA GLY A 279 6.87 -20.57 -11.16
C GLY A 279 6.34 -19.34 -11.91
N SER A 280 6.02 -18.24 -11.23
CA SER A 280 5.33 -17.09 -11.84
C SER A 280 6.24 -15.90 -12.07
N THR A 281 6.18 -15.33 -13.27
CA THR A 281 6.90 -14.12 -13.66
C THR A 281 6.46 -12.92 -12.82
N THR A 282 7.43 -12.21 -12.23
CA THR A 282 7.24 -10.82 -11.81
C THR A 282 6.70 -10.01 -12.98
N PRO A 283 5.68 -9.15 -12.79
CA PRO A 283 5.16 -8.38 -13.90
C PRO A 283 6.23 -7.45 -14.47
N ASP A 284 6.23 -7.31 -15.80
CA ASP A 284 7.26 -6.59 -16.54
C ASP A 284 7.26 -5.10 -16.19
N VAL A 285 8.44 -4.46 -16.27
CA VAL A 285 8.58 -3.01 -16.05
C VAL A 285 8.01 -2.27 -17.27
N ALA A 286 7.21 -1.23 -17.02
CA ALA A 286 6.82 -0.28 -18.06
C ALA A 286 8.04 0.61 -18.40
N ASN A 287 8.41 0.67 -19.67
CA ASN A 287 9.44 1.59 -20.18
C ASN A 287 9.02 3.06 -20.03
#